data_AF-A0A8B6HPL4-F1
#
_entry.id   AF-A0A8B6HPL4-F1
#
_cell.length_a   1.000
_cell.length_b   1.000
_cell.length_c   1.000
_cell.angle_alpha   90.00
_cell.angle_beta   90.00
_cell.angle_gamma   90.00
#
_symmetry.space_group_name_H-M   'P 1'
#
loop_
_entity.id
_entity.type
_entity.pdbx_description
1 polymer ?
#
loop_
_entity_poly.entity_id
_entity_poly.type
_entity_poly.pdbx_seq_one_letter_code
_entity_poly.pdbx_strand_id
1 'polypeptide(L)'
;MKVYSCYLAQILLFLFYDTVDTIDCYVCTSLDKDNKLCMDGFKKNLATSIYISRKCDFDFFKATHCIKLKGVREDGTEILVRQCGDNDWGSHCGDIMYTNGDSGTERINGCLETCDHDGCNTANQMFTFQTCIFTLLPSLMFGIFRL
;
A
#
# COMPACT_ATOMS: atom_id res chain seq x y z
N MET A 1 27.50 14.76 -35.32
CA MET A 1 27.74 13.37 -34.86
C MET A 1 27.91 13.23 -33.34
N LYS A 2 28.78 14.01 -32.67
CA LYS A 2 28.97 13.90 -31.20
C LYS A 2 27.72 14.14 -30.35
N VAL A 3 26.81 15.00 -30.80
CA VAL A 3 25.58 15.35 -30.09
C VAL A 3 24.59 14.17 -30.04
N TYR A 4 24.38 13.47 -31.17
CA TYR A 4 23.53 12.28 -31.24
C TYR A 4 24.06 11.13 -30.38
N SER A 5 25.40 11.01 -30.26
CA SER A 5 26.05 10.03 -29.38
C SER A 5 25.78 10.32 -27.89
N CYS A 6 25.62 11.58 -27.51
CA CYS A 6 25.32 11.97 -26.12
C CYS A 6 23.86 11.66 -25.77
N TYR A 7 22.92 11.93 -26.69
CA TYR A 7 21.50 11.58 -26.50
C TYR A 7 21.28 10.07 -26.43
N LEU A 8 21.99 9.29 -27.27
CA LEU A 8 21.96 7.82 -27.19
C LEU A 8 22.47 7.30 -25.84
N ALA A 9 23.57 7.88 -25.33
CA ALA A 9 24.09 7.52 -24.01
C ALA A 9 23.12 7.86 -22.87
N GLN A 10 22.43 9.01 -22.94
CA GLN A 10 21.41 9.39 -21.96
C GLN A 10 20.19 8.46 -22.00
N ILE A 11 19.70 8.11 -23.19
CA ILE A 11 18.57 7.17 -23.35
C ILE A 11 18.94 5.78 -22.82
N LEU A 12 20.12 5.28 -23.15
CA LEU A 12 20.62 4.01 -22.59
C LEU A 12 20.70 4.05 -21.06
N LEU A 13 21.12 5.17 -20.47
CA LEU A 13 21.20 5.31 -19.00
C LEU A 13 19.81 5.21 -18.32
N PHE A 14 18.77 5.78 -18.92
CA PHE A 14 17.40 5.69 -18.38
C PHE A 14 16.78 4.30 -18.54
N LEU A 15 17.20 3.51 -19.53
CA LEU A 15 16.71 2.14 -19.76
C LEU A 15 17.26 1.11 -18.75
N PHE A 16 18.31 1.46 -18.00
CA PHE A 16 18.89 0.63 -16.94
C PHE A 16 18.60 1.15 -15.53
N TYR A 17 17.67 2.10 -15.39
CA TYR A 17 17.27 2.59 -14.08
C TYR A 17 16.20 1.67 -13.50
N ASP A 18 16.62 0.69 -12.70
CA ASP A 18 15.70 -0.05 -11.83
C ASP A 18 15.27 0.88 -10.69
N THR A 19 13.99 1.27 -10.67
CA THR A 19 13.41 1.92 -9.50
C THR A 19 13.29 0.88 -8.39
N VAL A 20 14.01 1.08 -7.28
CA VAL A 20 13.70 0.37 -6.03
C VAL A 20 12.53 1.13 -5.41
N ASP A 21 11.32 0.76 -5.77
CA ASP A 21 10.12 1.29 -5.12
C ASP A 21 9.96 0.62 -3.76
N THR A 22 9.98 1.45 -2.72
CA THR A 22 9.72 1.05 -1.35
C THR A 22 8.34 1.55 -1.01
N ILE A 23 7.43 0.66 -0.59
CA ILE A 23 6.06 1.07 -0.27
C ILE A 23 5.86 1.30 1.23
N ASP A 24 5.01 2.27 1.55
CA ASP A 24 4.61 2.60 2.92
C ASP A 24 3.25 1.99 3.24
N CYS A 25 3.21 0.97 4.11
CA CYS A 25 1.97 0.31 4.53
C CYS A 25 1.42 0.87 5.85
N TYR A 26 0.11 0.69 6.09
CA TYR A 26 -0.41 0.78 7.45
C TYR A 26 0.03 -0.46 8.23
N VAL A 27 0.56 -0.25 9.44
CA VAL A 27 0.95 -1.32 10.36
C VAL A 27 0.24 -1.16 11.69
N CYS A 28 -0.60 -2.12 12.05
CA CYS A 28 -1.31 -2.15 13.32
C CYS A 28 -1.94 -3.53 13.57
N THR A 29 -2.14 -3.86 14.84
CA THR A 29 -2.97 -4.99 15.26
C THR A 29 -4.07 -4.48 16.19
N SER A 30 -5.26 -5.05 16.08
CA SER A 30 -6.34 -4.91 17.04
C SER A 30 -6.94 -6.27 17.38
N LEU A 31 -7.11 -6.53 18.67
CA LEU A 31 -7.81 -7.65 19.24
C LEU A 31 -9.03 -7.13 20.00
N ASP A 32 -10.22 -7.65 19.68
CA ASP A 32 -11.49 -7.22 20.26
C ASP A 32 -11.69 -5.70 20.28
N LYS A 33 -11.29 -5.02 19.19
CA LYS A 33 -11.45 -3.56 19.01
C LYS A 33 -10.68 -2.69 20.02
N ASP A 34 -9.68 -3.25 20.69
CA ASP A 34 -8.78 -2.54 21.61
C ASP A 34 -8.09 -1.32 20.97
N ASN A 35 -7.78 -1.40 19.68
CA ASN A 35 -7.13 -0.37 18.88
C ASN A 35 -8.10 0.24 17.85
N LYS A 36 -8.88 1.22 18.32
CA LYS A 36 -9.86 1.96 17.49
C LYS A 36 -9.26 2.67 16.28
N LEU A 37 -7.94 2.95 16.28
CA LEU A 37 -7.26 3.58 15.14
C LEU A 37 -6.92 2.56 14.05
N CYS A 38 -6.70 1.30 14.43
CA CYS A 38 -6.52 0.21 13.48
C CYS A 38 -7.84 -0.15 12.81
N MET A 39 -8.94 -0.15 13.56
CA MET A 39 -10.28 -0.46 13.04
C MET A 39 -10.66 0.41 11.82
N ASP A 40 -11.49 -0.13 10.92
CA ASP A 40 -12.02 0.61 9.75
C ASP A 40 -13.03 1.73 10.13
N GLY A 41 -13.05 2.17 11.39
CA GLY A 41 -13.98 3.16 11.90
C GLY A 41 -13.71 4.55 11.35
N PHE A 42 -14.62 5.06 10.53
CA PHE A 42 -14.53 6.41 9.97
C PHE A 42 -14.60 7.47 11.08
N LYS A 43 -13.49 8.14 11.39
CA LYS A 43 -13.48 9.36 12.23
C LYS A 43 -13.04 10.56 11.40
N LYS A 44 -13.97 11.50 11.18
CA LYS A 44 -13.77 12.76 10.42
C LYS A 44 -12.59 13.61 10.90
N ASN A 45 -12.14 13.44 12.14
CA ASN A 45 -11.16 14.32 12.78
C ASN A 45 -9.85 13.62 13.13
N LEU A 46 -9.58 12.44 12.57
CA LEU A 46 -8.28 11.81 12.76
C LEU A 46 -7.31 12.42 11.75
N ALA A 47 -6.29 13.14 12.23
CA ALA A 47 -5.12 13.43 11.41
C ALA A 47 -4.50 12.08 11.01
N THR A 48 -4.83 11.59 9.82
CA THR A 48 -4.52 10.26 9.30
C THR A 48 -3.02 9.96 9.24
N SER A 49 -2.17 10.91 9.63
CA SER A 49 -0.71 10.85 9.54
C SER A 49 0.02 10.41 10.81
N ILE A 50 -0.64 10.32 11.98
CA ILE A 50 0.10 10.25 13.27
C ILE A 50 0.44 8.81 13.72
N TYR A 51 -0.25 7.78 13.24
CA TYR A 51 -0.06 6.39 13.73
C TYR A 51 0.22 5.35 12.64
N ILE A 52 0.60 5.78 11.44
CA ILE A 52 1.11 4.90 10.39
C ILE A 52 2.60 4.70 10.66
N SER A 53 3.00 3.55 11.22
CA SER A 53 4.40 3.16 11.09
C SER A 53 4.66 2.90 9.61
N ARG A 54 5.37 3.83 8.98
CA ARG A 54 5.82 3.73 7.57
C ARG A 54 7.09 2.89 7.41
N LYS A 55 7.69 2.43 8.52
CA LYS A 55 8.91 1.64 8.44
C LYS A 55 8.58 0.17 8.22
N CYS A 56 8.47 -0.17 6.95
CA CYS A 56 8.47 -1.53 6.44
C CYS A 56 9.91 -1.97 6.08
N ASP A 57 10.82 -1.91 7.07
CA ASP A 57 12.20 -2.37 6.90
C ASP A 57 12.32 -3.77 7.52
N PHE A 58 12.57 -4.79 6.71
CA PHE A 58 12.85 -6.17 7.10
C PHE A 58 14.36 -6.42 7.09
N ASP A 59 15.07 -5.93 8.12
CA ASP A 59 16.54 -5.98 8.22
C ASP A 59 17.29 -5.46 6.97
N PHE A 60 17.46 -6.30 5.94
CA PHE A 60 18.12 -6.00 4.66
C PHE A 60 17.16 -5.72 3.49
N PHE A 61 15.86 -5.98 3.66
CA PHE A 61 14.85 -5.89 2.59
C PHE A 61 13.76 -4.87 2.91
N LYS A 62 13.23 -4.26 1.86
CA LYS A 62 12.09 -3.34 1.91
C LYS A 62 10.81 -4.14 1.66
N ALA A 63 9.69 -3.72 2.23
CA ALA A 63 8.40 -4.29 1.83
C ALA A 63 8.07 -3.96 0.37
N THR A 64 7.43 -4.93 -0.27
CA THR A 64 6.90 -4.84 -1.62
C THR A 64 5.37 -4.93 -1.63
N HIS A 65 4.77 -5.38 -0.53
CA HIS A 65 3.32 -5.57 -0.42
C HIS A 65 2.80 -5.10 0.94
N CYS A 66 1.53 -4.67 0.97
CA CYS A 66 0.78 -4.43 2.19
C CYS A 66 -0.28 -5.50 2.36
N ILE A 67 -0.40 -6.02 3.58
CA ILE A 67 -1.35 -7.08 3.93
C ILE A 67 -2.41 -6.50 4.86
N LYS A 68 -3.66 -6.92 4.67
CA LYS A 68 -4.79 -6.67 5.57
C LYS A 68 -5.48 -8.00 5.88
N LEU A 69 -5.46 -8.40 7.14
CA LEU A 69 -6.21 -9.55 7.66
C LEU A 69 -7.33 -9.06 8.58
N LYS A 70 -8.57 -9.49 8.33
CA LYS A 70 -9.71 -9.21 9.20
C LYS A 70 -10.53 -10.48 9.39
N GLY A 71 -10.83 -10.83 10.62
CA GLY A 71 -11.58 -12.04 10.91
C GLY A 71 -11.92 -12.22 12.38
N VAL A 72 -12.25 -13.47 12.72
CA VAL A 72 -12.62 -13.90 14.07
C VAL A 72 -11.78 -15.13 14.45
N ARG A 73 -11.20 -15.09 15.64
CA ARG A 73 -10.45 -16.19 16.26
C ARG A 73 -11.39 -17.31 16.72
N GLU A 74 -10.84 -18.48 17.06
CA GLU A 74 -11.66 -19.62 17.51
C GLU A 74 -12.43 -19.35 18.81
N ASP A 75 -11.89 -18.47 19.67
CA ASP A 75 -12.52 -18.04 20.92
C ASP A 75 -13.61 -16.97 20.73
N GLY A 76 -13.87 -16.55 19.49
CA GLY A 76 -14.85 -15.52 19.14
C GLY A 76 -14.29 -14.09 19.13
N THR A 77 -13.00 -13.90 19.45
CA THR A 77 -12.36 -12.59 19.45
C THR A 77 -12.20 -12.05 18.03
N GLU A 78 -12.68 -10.82 17.78
CA GLU A 78 -12.42 -10.12 16.51
C GLU A 78 -10.94 -9.73 16.39
N ILE A 79 -10.36 -9.94 15.21
CA ILE A 79 -8.96 -9.58 14.90
C ILE A 79 -8.88 -8.74 13.63
N LEU A 80 -8.06 -7.69 13.68
CA LEU A 80 -7.66 -6.90 12.51
C LEU A 80 -6.14 -6.70 12.56
N VAL A 81 -5.45 -7.14 11.53
CA VAL A 81 -4.01 -6.97 11.36
C VAL A 81 -3.75 -6.26 10.04
N ARG A 82 -2.94 -5.21 10.10
CA ARG A 82 -2.31 -4.56 8.95
C ARG A 82 -0.81 -4.68 9.13
N GLN A 83 -0.12 -5.16 8.11
CA GLN A 83 1.33 -5.33 8.17
C GLN A 83 1.94 -5.15 6.78
N CYS A 84 3.25 -4.97 6.75
CA CYS A 84 4.00 -5.05 5.51
C CYS A 84 4.29 -6.53 5.18
N GLY A 85 4.46 -6.82 3.90
CA GLY A 85 4.85 -8.12 3.37
C GLY A 85 5.94 -7.97 2.32
N ASP A 86 6.74 -9.02 2.16
CA ASP A 86 7.78 -9.13 1.14
C ASP A 86 7.28 -9.83 -0.13
N ASN A 87 6.06 -10.38 -0.11
CA ASN A 87 5.44 -11.16 -1.19
C ASN A 87 3.93 -10.96 -1.25
N ASP A 88 3.35 -11.29 -2.40
CA ASP A 88 1.90 -11.35 -2.59
C ASP A 88 1.32 -12.62 -1.94
N TRP A 89 0.45 -12.46 -0.94
CA TRP A 89 -0.26 -13.56 -0.27
C TRP A 89 -1.67 -13.78 -0.86
N GLY A 90 -2.01 -13.01 -1.90
CA GLY A 90 -3.27 -13.04 -2.59
C GLY A 90 -4.41 -12.37 -1.82
N SER A 91 -5.61 -12.60 -2.35
CA SER A 91 -6.88 -12.09 -1.84
C SER A 91 -7.86 -13.25 -1.70
N HIS A 92 -8.16 -13.64 -0.46
CA HIS A 92 -9.02 -14.78 -0.20
C HIS A 92 -9.70 -14.70 1.17
N CYS A 93 -10.84 -15.38 1.29
CA CYS A 93 -11.59 -15.51 2.53
C CYS A 93 -11.78 -16.98 2.91
N GLY A 94 -11.91 -17.25 4.20
CA GLY A 94 -12.08 -18.58 4.76
C GLY A 94 -11.25 -18.75 6.02
N ASP A 95 -10.73 -19.96 6.20
CA ASP A 95 -9.87 -20.30 7.33
C ASP A 95 -8.41 -19.99 6.99
N ILE A 96 -7.82 -19.08 7.78
CA ILE A 96 -6.46 -18.57 7.59
C ILE A 96 -5.64 -18.95 8.81
N MET A 97 -4.49 -19.58 8.60
CA MET A 97 -3.55 -19.89 9.67
C MET A 97 -2.69 -18.66 9.97
N TYR A 98 -2.86 -18.09 11.15
CA TYR A 98 -2.14 -16.91 11.62
C TYR A 98 -1.12 -17.31 12.67
N THR A 99 0.14 -16.94 12.49
CA THR A 99 1.20 -17.15 13.48
C THR A 99 1.63 -15.81 14.05
N ASN A 100 1.46 -15.65 15.35
CA ASN A 100 1.92 -14.46 16.06
C ASN A 100 3.11 -14.85 16.94
N GLY A 101 4.33 -14.61 16.46
CA GLY A 101 5.62 -14.79 17.15
C GLY A 101 5.58 -15.71 18.38
N ASP A 102 5.32 -15.11 19.55
CA ASP A 102 5.36 -15.79 20.86
C ASP A 102 4.06 -16.50 21.27
N SER A 103 2.94 -16.20 20.61
CA SER A 103 1.59 -16.70 20.94
C SER A 103 1.20 -17.98 20.20
N GLY A 104 2.05 -18.48 19.30
CA GLY A 104 1.81 -19.68 18.50
C GLY A 104 0.99 -19.42 17.23
N THR A 105 0.52 -20.51 16.62
CA THR A 105 -0.29 -20.51 15.40
C THR A 105 -1.75 -20.80 15.74
N GLU A 106 -2.66 -20.03 15.17
CA GLU A 106 -4.11 -20.16 15.36
C GLU A 106 -4.88 -20.03 14.05
N ARG A 107 -6.14 -20.48 14.04
CA ARG A 107 -7.03 -20.35 12.90
C ARG A 107 -7.91 -19.11 13.04
N ILE A 108 -7.89 -18.28 12.00
CA ILE A 108 -8.73 -17.09 11.87
C ILE A 108 -9.75 -17.38 10.76
N ASN A 109 -11.04 -17.26 11.07
CA ASN A 109 -12.07 -17.24 10.05
C ASN A 109 -12.26 -15.79 9.57
N GLY A 110 -11.84 -15.48 8.35
CA GLY A 110 -11.77 -14.10 7.89
C GLY A 110 -11.37 -13.94 6.43
N CYS A 111 -10.93 -12.73 6.07
CA CYS A 111 -10.38 -12.41 4.77
C CYS A 111 -8.98 -11.82 4.91
N LEU A 112 -8.10 -12.20 3.99
CA LEU A 112 -6.78 -11.63 3.80
C LEU A 112 -6.72 -11.00 2.41
N GLU A 113 -6.20 -9.79 2.35
CA GLU A 113 -6.02 -9.02 1.11
C GLU A 113 -4.60 -8.49 1.03
N THR A 114 -4.03 -8.51 -0.18
CA THR A 114 -2.67 -8.04 -0.46
C THR A 114 -2.69 -7.02 -1.60
N CYS A 115 -1.79 -6.03 -1.56
CA CYS A 115 -1.66 -5.00 -2.58
C CYS A 115 -0.23 -4.40 -2.57
N ASP A 116 0.17 -3.69 -3.62
CA ASP A 116 1.56 -3.38 -3.96
C ASP A 116 1.85 -1.87 -4.10
N HIS A 117 1.01 -1.01 -3.52
CA HIS A 117 1.19 0.45 -3.56
C HIS A 117 1.00 1.09 -2.18
N ASP A 118 1.51 2.31 -2.02
CA ASP A 118 1.49 3.04 -0.75
C ASP A 118 0.10 3.09 -0.11
N GLY A 119 0.02 2.63 1.14
CA GLY A 119 -1.16 2.74 1.99
C GLY A 119 -2.38 1.97 1.50
N CYS A 120 -2.22 1.03 0.57
CA CYS A 120 -3.33 0.33 -0.07
C CYS A 120 -4.16 -0.55 0.90
N ASN A 121 -3.57 -0.96 2.02
CA ASN A 121 -4.24 -1.75 3.07
C ASN A 121 -5.10 -0.91 4.05
N THR A 122 -5.47 0.32 3.66
CA THR A 122 -6.35 1.20 4.44
C THR A 122 -7.79 0.67 4.57
N ALA A 123 -8.65 1.40 5.26
CA ALA A 123 -10.08 1.16 5.23
C ALA A 123 -10.63 1.52 3.84
N ASN A 124 -11.53 0.71 3.28
CA ASN A 124 -12.19 1.02 2.01
C ASN A 124 -12.86 2.39 2.12
N GLN A 125 -12.31 3.37 1.41
CA GLN A 125 -12.98 4.64 1.19
C GLN A 125 -14.00 4.41 0.07
N MET A 126 -15.26 4.74 0.30
CA MET A 126 -16.21 4.80 -0.82
C MET A 126 -15.72 5.88 -1.78
N PHE A 127 -15.06 5.48 -2.86
CA PHE A 127 -14.68 6.39 -3.92
C PHE A 127 -15.95 6.96 -4.54
N THR A 128 -16.27 8.20 -4.19
CA THR A 128 -17.20 9.00 -5.00
C THR A 128 -16.40 9.38 -6.24
N PHE A 129 -16.71 8.77 -7.39
CA PHE A 129 -16.09 9.09 -8.66
C PHE A 129 -16.37 10.56 -8.99
N GLN A 130 -15.42 11.44 -8.66
CA GLN A 130 -15.41 12.80 -9.15
C GLN A 130 -14.55 12.78 -10.41
N THR A 131 -15.22 12.70 -11.56
CA THR A 131 -14.59 12.71 -12.88
C THR A 131 -13.83 14.03 -13.08
N CYS A 132 -12.52 14.02 -12.86
CA CYS A 132 -11.64 15.08 -13.36
C CYS A 132 -11.48 14.88 -14.86
N ILE A 133 -12.25 15.64 -15.64
CA ILE A 133 -12.03 15.86 -17.06
C ILE A 133 -10.68 16.59 -17.17
N PHE A 134 -9.58 15.84 -17.33
CA PHE A 134 -8.31 16.41 -17.75
C PHE A 134 -8.43 16.72 -19.25
N THR A 135 -8.74 17.97 -19.56
CA THR A 135 -8.58 18.54 -20.89
C THR A 135 -7.11 18.44 -21.29
N LEU A 136 -6.79 17.43 -22.09
CA LEU A 136 -5.61 17.42 -22.93
C LEU A 136 -5.68 18.64 -23.85
N LEU A 137 -4.96 19.71 -23.52
CA LEU A 137 -4.32 20.70 -24.42
C LEU A 137 -3.95 21.95 -23.61
N PRO A 138 -2.63 22.25 -23.48
CA PRO A 138 -2.14 23.37 -24.29
C PRO A 138 -0.77 23.07 -24.90
N SER A 139 -0.66 22.04 -25.74
CA SER A 139 0.42 21.98 -26.73
C SER A 139 0.25 23.03 -27.85
N LEU A 140 -0.87 23.78 -27.86
CA LEU A 140 -1.12 24.90 -28.78
C LEU A 140 -0.55 26.25 -28.31
N MET A 141 -0.07 26.39 -27.06
CA MET A 141 0.49 27.68 -26.58
C MET A 141 2.00 27.85 -26.80
N PHE A 142 2.71 26.84 -27.32
CA PHE A 142 4.11 26.99 -27.72
C PHE A 142 4.31 27.30 -29.22
N GLY A 143 3.23 27.30 -30.02
CA GLY A 143 3.28 27.60 -31.46
C GLY A 143 3.14 29.08 -31.84
N ILE A 144 2.78 29.96 -30.89
CA ILE A 144 2.52 31.39 -31.15
C ILE A 144 3.74 32.28 -30.81
N PHE A 145 4.74 31.76 -30.10
CA PHE A 145 6.01 32.47 -29.82
C PHE A 145 7.14 32.02 -30.77
N ARG A 146 6.94 32.19 -32.07
CA ARG A 146 8.02 32.40 -33.05
C ARG A 146 7.52 33.36 -34.14
N LEU A 147 7.50 34.64 -33.79
CA LEU A 147 7.79 35.74 -34.73
C LEU A 147 9.31 35.86 -34.85
#